data_AF-A0A1A9W2T8-F1
#
_entry.id   AF-A0A1A9W2T8-F1
#
_cell.length_a   1.000
_cell.length_b   1.000
_cell.length_c   1.000
_cell.angle_alpha   90.00
_cell.angle_beta   90.00
_cell.angle_gamma   90.00
#
_symmetry.space_group_name_H-M   'P 1'
#
loop_
_entity.id
_entity.type
_entity.pdbx_description
1 polymer ?
#
loop_
_entity_poly.entity_id
_entity_poly.type
_entity_poly.pdbx_seq_one_letter_code
_entity_poly.pdbx_strand_id
1 'polypeptide(L)'
;MQNQTKSVNISDKMLAKKQKRAAKRARLEEERDKEKRLRDPAVEAATVFVSNLPITTKRVQLIRLFKDYEPINSICIRTADGQIWRNYKMCREAGSLIAYVVLKDKETAELALALNGVKFKGNHLRITPSAKETLYKAHADVKRTIFVGNLKHSTTEKALREIFSNCGIIDYIRCLNEDDYSAQSMAYVCFKSPGAVRLALELNETILDERLIRVERYNITKLGAEIKKYENKDEKRNKPLEKDGEP
;
A
#
# COMPACT_ATOMS: atom_id res chain seq x y z
N MET A 1 31.65 58.43 10.09
CA MET A 1 30.42 57.58 9.97
C MET A 1 30.33 56.78 8.66
N GLN A 2 31.41 56.53 7.91
CA GLN A 2 31.36 55.85 6.59
C GLN A 2 31.73 54.35 6.60
N ASN A 3 32.18 53.79 7.74
CA ASN A 3 32.64 52.39 7.83
C ASN A 3 31.55 51.37 8.21
N GLN A 4 30.36 51.80 8.66
CA GLN A 4 29.26 50.89 8.99
C GLN A 4 28.36 50.56 7.79
N THR A 5 28.23 51.45 6.80
CA THR A 5 27.39 51.23 5.60
C THR A 5 28.03 50.32 4.56
N LYS A 6 29.37 50.19 4.54
CA LYS A 6 30.08 49.26 3.64
C LYS A 6 30.07 47.82 4.14
N SER A 7 30.03 47.58 5.46
CA SER A 7 30.04 46.22 6.03
C SER A 7 28.71 45.48 5.83
N VAL A 8 27.58 46.18 5.97
CA VAL A 8 26.22 45.65 5.77
C VAL A 8 26.01 45.19 4.31
N ASN A 9 26.54 45.94 3.35
CA ASN A 9 26.41 45.63 1.92
C ASN A 9 27.20 44.37 1.49
N ILE A 10 28.23 43.99 2.24
CA ILE A 10 29.03 42.78 1.98
C ILE A 10 28.36 41.56 2.62
N SER A 11 27.80 41.69 3.84
CA SER A 11 27.05 40.61 4.50
C SER A 11 25.80 40.22 3.73
N ASP A 12 25.06 41.18 3.17
CA ASP A 12 23.84 40.91 2.39
C ASP A 12 24.15 40.22 1.06
N LYS A 13 25.24 40.62 0.39
CA LYS A 13 25.74 39.93 -0.81
C LYS A 13 26.19 38.50 -0.51
N MET A 14 26.81 38.26 0.65
CA MET A 14 27.17 36.89 1.08
C MET A 14 25.94 36.04 1.40
N LEU A 15 24.92 36.60 2.07
CA LEU A 15 23.66 35.92 2.35
C LEU A 15 22.92 35.55 1.06
N ALA A 16 22.80 36.47 0.11
CA ALA A 16 22.18 36.23 -1.19
C ALA A 16 22.93 35.13 -1.99
N LYS A 17 24.26 35.11 -1.94
CA LYS A 17 25.09 34.07 -2.57
C LYS A 17 24.89 32.70 -1.91
N LYS A 18 24.71 32.65 -0.59
CA LYS A 18 24.42 31.42 0.18
C LYS A 18 23.03 30.88 -0.15
N GLN A 19 22.01 31.76 -0.23
CA GLN A 19 20.64 31.40 -0.61
C GLN A 19 20.58 30.88 -2.06
N LYS A 20 21.25 31.54 -3.02
CA LYS A 20 21.33 31.05 -4.41
C LYS A 20 22.00 29.67 -4.53
N ARG A 21 23.06 29.41 -3.74
CA ARG A 21 23.72 28.09 -3.68
C ARG A 21 22.81 27.01 -3.06
N ALA A 22 22.06 27.35 -2.02
CA ALA A 22 21.10 26.45 -1.39
C ALA A 22 19.94 26.11 -2.33
N ALA A 23 19.38 27.10 -3.03
CA ALA A 23 18.33 26.90 -4.04
C ALA A 23 18.82 26.05 -5.22
N LYS A 24 20.04 26.28 -5.72
CA LYS A 24 20.64 25.44 -6.78
C LYS A 24 20.84 23.99 -6.32
N ARG A 25 21.32 23.77 -5.08
CA ARG A 25 21.44 22.42 -4.51
C ARG A 25 20.07 21.76 -4.35
N ALA A 26 19.08 22.47 -3.83
CA ALA A 26 17.72 21.96 -3.68
C ALA A 26 17.11 21.58 -5.05
N ARG A 27 17.29 22.41 -6.07
CA ARG A 27 16.82 22.10 -7.44
C ARG A 27 17.51 20.88 -8.04
N LEU A 28 18.82 20.76 -7.90
CA LEU A 28 19.57 19.58 -8.39
C LEU A 28 19.19 18.31 -7.62
N GLU A 29 18.95 18.42 -6.30
CA GLU A 29 18.43 17.33 -5.46
C GLU A 29 17.03 16.91 -5.95
N GLU A 30 16.18 17.88 -6.27
CA GLU A 30 14.82 17.66 -6.77
C GLU A 30 14.81 17.07 -8.19
N GLU A 31 15.69 17.51 -9.08
CA GLU A 31 15.89 16.94 -10.42
C GLU A 31 16.39 15.48 -10.33
N ARG A 32 17.37 15.21 -9.45
CA ARG A 32 17.84 13.84 -9.16
C ARG A 32 16.75 12.96 -8.55
N ASP A 33 15.90 13.53 -7.69
CA ASP A 33 14.76 12.82 -7.11
C ASP A 33 13.65 12.58 -8.14
N LYS A 34 13.43 13.49 -9.09
CA LYS A 34 12.51 13.30 -10.24
C LYS A 34 13.00 12.19 -11.15
N GLU A 35 14.28 12.17 -11.48
CA GLU A 35 14.91 11.11 -12.27
C GLU A 35 14.78 9.73 -11.59
N LYS A 36 15.01 9.65 -10.27
CA LYS A 36 14.76 8.41 -9.48
C LYS A 36 13.29 7.99 -9.40
N ARG A 37 12.35 8.92 -9.57
CA ARG A 37 10.90 8.65 -9.51
C ARG A 37 10.36 8.15 -10.84
N LEU A 38 11.03 8.42 -11.96
CA LEU A 38 10.71 7.84 -13.26
C LEU A 38 11.13 6.36 -13.25
N ARG A 39 10.23 5.49 -12.81
CA ARG A 39 10.49 4.05 -12.82
C ARG A 39 10.46 3.53 -14.25
N ASP A 40 11.48 2.73 -14.58
CA ASP A 40 11.50 1.94 -15.81
C ASP A 40 10.25 1.02 -15.85
N PRO A 41 9.41 1.10 -16.90
CA PRO A 41 8.23 0.26 -17.05
C PRO A 41 8.53 -1.24 -16.97
N ALA A 42 9.69 -1.69 -17.44
CA ALA A 42 10.09 -3.10 -17.39
C ALA A 42 10.31 -3.56 -15.94
N VAL A 43 10.98 -2.72 -15.13
CA VAL A 43 11.20 -2.99 -13.71
C VAL A 43 9.88 -2.97 -12.94
N GLU A 44 8.96 -2.05 -13.28
CA GLU A 44 7.64 -1.98 -12.67
C GLU A 44 6.79 -3.22 -12.99
N ALA A 45 6.84 -3.74 -14.21
CA ALA A 45 6.17 -4.97 -14.62
C ALA A 45 6.75 -6.23 -13.93
N ALA A 46 8.05 -6.25 -13.65
CA ALA A 46 8.71 -7.32 -12.89
C ALA A 46 8.61 -7.13 -11.36
N THR A 47 7.94 -6.08 -10.88
CA THR A 47 7.77 -5.82 -9.44
C THR A 47 6.46 -6.41 -8.95
N VAL A 48 6.54 -7.14 -7.84
CA VAL A 48 5.41 -7.69 -7.09
C VAL A 48 5.18 -6.85 -5.84
N PHE A 49 3.92 -6.49 -5.61
CA PHE A 49 3.44 -5.86 -4.39
C PHE A 49 2.99 -6.92 -3.39
N VAL A 50 3.58 -6.88 -2.19
CA VAL A 50 3.24 -7.76 -1.08
C VAL A 50 2.68 -6.92 0.05
N SER A 51 1.47 -7.22 0.49
CA SER A 51 0.78 -6.50 1.57
C SER A 51 0.28 -7.47 2.64
N ASN A 52 -0.19 -6.88 3.75
CA ASN A 52 -0.57 -7.60 4.97
C ASN A 52 0.62 -8.33 5.63
N LEU A 53 1.85 -7.80 5.47
CA LEU A 53 3.02 -8.40 6.11
C LEU A 53 2.99 -8.11 7.62
N PRO A 54 3.32 -9.10 8.47
CA PRO A 54 3.50 -8.85 9.89
C PRO A 54 4.57 -7.78 10.15
N ILE A 55 4.37 -6.93 11.15
CA ILE A 55 5.35 -5.89 11.56
C ILE A 55 6.73 -6.47 11.88
N THR A 56 6.78 -7.74 12.30
CA THR A 56 8.03 -8.45 12.61
C THR A 56 8.80 -8.95 11.39
N THR A 57 8.30 -8.69 10.17
CA THR A 57 8.89 -9.24 8.94
C THR A 57 10.20 -8.56 8.59
N LYS A 58 11.26 -9.35 8.44
CA LYS A 58 12.58 -8.88 7.99
C LYS A 58 12.85 -9.29 6.55
N ARG A 59 13.76 -8.56 5.87
CA ARG A 59 14.17 -8.82 4.48
C ARG A 59 14.58 -10.28 4.23
N VAL A 60 15.35 -10.88 5.15
CA VAL A 60 15.80 -12.28 5.04
C VAL A 60 14.63 -13.26 4.93
N GLN A 61 13.51 -12.96 5.60
CA GLN A 61 12.34 -13.84 5.59
C GLN A 61 11.56 -13.73 4.28
N LEU A 62 11.55 -12.55 3.66
CA LEU A 62 11.02 -12.38 2.31
C LEU A 62 11.88 -13.10 1.27
N ILE A 63 13.20 -13.03 1.38
CA ILE A 63 14.09 -13.81 0.47
C ILE A 63 13.76 -15.31 0.58
N ARG A 64 13.59 -15.83 1.79
CA ARG A 64 13.20 -17.24 1.99
C ARG A 64 11.82 -17.58 1.43
N LEU A 65 10.86 -16.65 1.50
CA LEU A 65 9.52 -16.85 0.95
C LEU A 65 9.52 -16.90 -0.59
N PHE A 66 10.37 -16.09 -1.23
CA PHE A 66 10.48 -16.00 -2.69
C PHE A 66 11.61 -16.87 -3.26
N LYS A 67 12.10 -17.87 -2.51
CA LYS A 67 13.24 -18.71 -2.91
C LYS A 67 13.02 -19.41 -4.26
N ASP A 68 11.80 -19.87 -4.51
CA ASP A 68 11.42 -20.57 -5.75
C ASP A 68 11.28 -19.61 -6.95
N TYR A 69 11.36 -18.30 -6.71
CA TYR A 69 11.20 -17.21 -7.67
C TYR A 69 12.48 -16.37 -7.81
N GLU A 70 13.63 -16.90 -7.39
CA GLU A 70 14.94 -16.25 -7.57
C GLU A 70 15.34 -16.22 -9.06
N PRO A 71 16.04 -15.18 -9.53
CA PRO A 71 16.73 -14.16 -8.76
C PRO A 71 15.89 -12.91 -8.44
N ILE A 72 16.10 -12.38 -7.22
CA ILE A 72 15.46 -11.16 -6.70
C ILE A 72 16.42 -9.97 -6.87
N ASN A 73 16.02 -8.94 -7.60
CA ASN A 73 16.83 -7.73 -7.83
C ASN A 73 16.82 -6.81 -6.60
N SER A 74 15.65 -6.58 -5.99
CA SER A 74 15.52 -5.67 -4.85
C SER A 74 14.28 -5.96 -4.01
N ILE A 75 14.38 -5.66 -2.71
CA ILE A 75 13.27 -5.75 -1.75
C ILE A 75 13.20 -4.42 -0.99
N CYS A 76 12.06 -3.74 -1.10
CA CYS A 76 11.79 -2.49 -0.38
C CYS A 76 10.58 -2.69 0.54
N ILE A 77 10.83 -2.75 1.85
CA ILE A 77 9.78 -2.81 2.88
C ILE A 77 9.38 -1.37 3.26
N ARG A 78 8.08 -1.13 3.36
CA ARG A 78 7.45 0.14 3.70
C ARG A 78 6.33 -0.06 4.71
N THR A 79 5.95 1.00 5.41
CA THR A 79 4.72 1.01 6.21
C THR A 79 3.48 1.11 5.31
N ALA A 80 2.29 0.84 5.87
CA ALA A 80 1.01 1.00 5.15
C ALA A 80 0.84 2.39 4.51
N ASP A 81 1.34 3.45 5.17
CA ASP A 81 1.31 4.83 4.66
C ASP A 81 2.28 5.12 3.49
N GLY A 82 3.02 4.09 3.05
CA GLY A 82 3.98 4.17 1.96
C GLY A 82 5.29 4.86 2.33
N GLN A 83 5.51 5.17 3.62
CA GLN A 83 6.77 5.72 4.11
C GLN A 83 7.84 4.63 4.25
N ILE A 84 9.09 5.00 3.96
CA ILE A 84 10.23 4.13 4.21
C ILE A 84 10.40 4.02 5.72
N TRP A 85 10.60 2.78 6.18
CA TRP A 85 10.85 2.49 7.58
C TRP A 85 12.06 3.28 8.10
N ARG A 86 11.83 4.19 9.06
CA ARG A 86 12.87 4.98 9.72
C ARG A 86 12.95 4.73 11.23
N ASN A 87 11.83 4.39 11.89
CA ASN A 87 11.74 4.23 13.36
C ASN A 87 10.80 3.09 13.79
N TYR A 88 11.12 2.39 14.90
CA TYR A 88 10.33 1.26 15.44
C TYR A 88 8.95 1.66 15.98
N LYS A 89 8.78 2.89 16.51
CA LYS A 89 7.48 3.37 17.02
C LYS A 89 6.42 3.48 15.92
N MET A 90 6.81 3.98 14.73
CA MET A 90 5.93 4.11 13.55
C MET A 90 5.39 2.77 13.04
N CYS A 91 6.06 1.66 13.38
CA CYS A 91 5.64 0.33 12.97
C CYS A 91 4.49 -0.23 13.80
N ARG A 92 4.37 0.15 15.08
CA ARG A 92 3.27 -0.34 15.94
C ARG A 92 1.93 0.27 15.55
N GLU A 93 1.94 1.54 15.13
CA GLU A 93 0.75 2.27 14.69
C GLU A 93 0.25 1.84 13.30
N ALA A 94 1.11 1.30 12.44
CA ALA A 94 0.73 0.95 11.07
C ALA A 94 -0.05 -0.38 10.94
N GLY A 95 -0.08 -1.23 11.98
CA GLY A 95 -0.72 -2.55 12.00
C GLY A 95 -0.08 -3.62 11.11
N SER A 96 0.23 -3.30 9.84
CA SER A 96 0.83 -4.20 8.85
C SER A 96 1.85 -3.48 7.96
N LEU A 97 2.76 -4.25 7.37
CA LEU A 97 3.78 -3.78 6.43
C LEU A 97 3.41 -4.10 4.99
N ILE A 98 4.02 -3.34 4.09
CA ILE A 98 3.96 -3.50 2.66
C ILE A 98 5.40 -3.74 2.16
N ALA A 99 5.58 -4.55 1.12
CA ALA A 99 6.85 -4.69 0.45
C ALA A 99 6.68 -4.66 -1.08
N TYR A 100 7.67 -4.08 -1.74
CA TYR A 100 7.85 -4.19 -3.18
C TYR A 100 9.05 -5.10 -3.43
N VAL A 101 8.80 -6.21 -4.13
CA VAL A 101 9.81 -7.19 -4.49
C VAL A 101 10.02 -7.10 -6.00
N VAL A 102 11.19 -6.63 -6.40
CA VAL A 102 11.59 -6.55 -7.81
C VAL A 102 12.23 -7.88 -8.18
N LEU A 103 11.57 -8.63 -9.05
CA LEU A 103 12.10 -9.87 -9.61
C LEU A 103 12.84 -9.56 -10.91
N LYS A 104 13.53 -10.56 -11.45
CA LYS A 104 14.28 -10.41 -12.71
C LYS A 104 13.35 -10.19 -13.90
N ASP A 105 12.36 -11.05 -14.05
CA ASP A 105 11.50 -11.13 -15.24
C ASP A 105 10.02 -10.92 -14.87
N LYS A 106 9.23 -10.43 -15.85
CA LYS A 106 7.78 -10.29 -15.71
C LYS A 106 7.10 -11.64 -15.49
N GLU A 107 7.56 -12.68 -16.17
CA GLU A 107 7.00 -14.04 -16.06
C GLU A 107 7.16 -14.59 -14.63
N THR A 108 8.33 -14.41 -14.04
CA THR A 108 8.58 -14.78 -12.64
C THR A 108 7.67 -14.02 -11.68
N ALA A 109 7.39 -12.74 -11.97
CA ALA A 109 6.44 -11.94 -11.20
C ALA A 109 5.00 -12.45 -11.30
N GLU A 110 4.58 -12.94 -12.46
CA GLU A 110 3.27 -13.58 -12.64
C GLU A 110 3.17 -14.93 -11.91
N LEU A 111 4.23 -15.74 -11.98
CA LEU A 111 4.29 -17.01 -11.23
C LEU A 111 4.26 -16.77 -9.71
N ALA A 112 4.90 -15.70 -9.24
CA ALA A 112 4.90 -15.32 -7.84
C ALA A 112 3.51 -14.91 -7.31
N LEU A 113 2.56 -14.57 -8.19
CA LEU A 113 1.17 -14.31 -7.79
C LEU A 113 0.48 -15.55 -7.22
N ALA A 114 1.00 -16.76 -7.51
CA ALA A 114 0.51 -17.99 -6.91
C ALA A 114 0.66 -18.01 -5.38
N LEU A 115 1.58 -17.21 -4.83
CA LEU A 115 1.76 -17.04 -3.38
C LEU A 115 0.65 -16.15 -2.74
N ASN A 116 -0.29 -15.61 -3.51
CA ASN A 116 -1.39 -14.83 -2.95
C ASN A 116 -2.26 -15.68 -1.99
N GLY A 117 -2.49 -15.16 -0.79
CA GLY A 117 -3.24 -15.85 0.25
C GLY A 117 -2.43 -16.85 1.09
N VAL A 118 -1.12 -17.01 0.85
CA VAL A 118 -0.27 -17.89 1.66
C VAL A 118 -0.16 -17.36 3.09
N LYS A 119 -0.28 -18.27 4.06
CA LYS A 119 -0.12 -17.98 5.48
C LYS A 119 1.35 -17.78 5.83
N PHE A 120 1.70 -16.58 6.29
CA PHE A 120 3.04 -16.19 6.69
C PHE A 120 3.00 -15.58 8.11
N LYS A 121 3.60 -16.30 9.07
CA LYS A 121 3.62 -15.94 10.52
C LYS A 121 2.25 -15.53 11.10
N GLY A 122 1.17 -16.16 10.66
CA GLY A 122 -0.18 -15.90 11.16
C GLY A 122 -1.02 -14.98 10.29
N ASN A 123 -0.42 -14.21 9.38
CA ASN A 123 -1.14 -13.36 8.42
C ASN A 123 -1.25 -14.07 7.06
N HIS A 124 -2.31 -13.82 6.30
CA HIS A 124 -2.35 -14.24 4.89
C HIS A 124 -1.87 -13.08 4.02
N LEU A 125 -0.82 -13.34 3.22
CA LEU A 125 -0.21 -12.31 2.40
C LEU A 125 -1.10 -11.98 1.22
N ARG A 126 -1.19 -10.70 0.87
CA ARG A 126 -1.82 -10.26 -0.38
C ARG A 126 -0.73 -9.88 -1.37
N ILE A 127 -0.63 -10.66 -2.44
CA ILE A 127 0.40 -10.54 -3.46
C ILE A 127 -0.27 -10.16 -4.78
N THR A 128 0.07 -8.98 -5.29
CA THR A 128 -0.46 -8.45 -6.55
C THR A 128 0.67 -7.93 -7.43
N PRO A 129 0.49 -7.81 -8.75
CA PRO A 129 1.44 -7.07 -9.58
C PRO A 129 1.59 -5.64 -9.07
N SER A 130 2.79 -5.06 -9.11
CA SER A 130 2.99 -3.65 -8.74
C SER A 130 2.61 -2.69 -9.86
N ALA A 131 2.50 -3.18 -11.11
CA ALA A 131 2.12 -2.37 -12.24
C ALA A 131 0.78 -1.65 -12.00
N LYS A 132 0.71 -0.40 -12.46
CA LYS A 132 -0.41 0.56 -12.31
C LYS A 132 -1.78 0.03 -12.75
N GLU A 133 -1.80 -1.05 -13.53
CA GLU A 133 -3.00 -1.73 -14.01
C GLU A 133 -3.89 -2.30 -12.87
N THR A 134 -3.37 -2.34 -11.64
CA THR A 134 -4.12 -2.77 -10.45
C THR A 134 -5.27 -1.84 -10.03
N LEU A 135 -5.32 -0.56 -10.47
CA LEU A 135 -6.51 0.28 -10.25
C LEU A 135 -7.75 -0.28 -10.97
N TYR A 136 -7.58 -0.91 -12.14
CA TYR A 136 -8.69 -1.54 -12.88
C TYR A 136 -9.08 -2.91 -12.29
N LYS A 137 -8.15 -3.63 -11.66
CA LYS A 137 -8.47 -4.87 -10.91
C LYS A 137 -9.27 -4.61 -9.65
N ALA A 138 -9.09 -3.44 -9.02
CA ALA A 138 -9.94 -3.00 -7.91
C ALA A 138 -11.42 -2.88 -8.32
N HIS A 139 -11.74 -2.65 -9.61
CA HIS A 139 -13.11 -2.71 -10.15
C HIS A 139 -13.57 -4.15 -10.44
N ALA A 140 -12.68 -5.03 -10.91
CA ALA A 140 -13.00 -6.44 -11.16
C ALA A 140 -13.31 -7.21 -9.86
N ASP A 141 -12.62 -6.86 -8.78
CA ASP A 141 -12.81 -7.49 -7.47
C ASP A 141 -14.15 -7.11 -6.83
N VAL A 142 -14.81 -6.04 -7.28
CA VAL A 142 -16.07 -5.56 -6.69
C VAL A 142 -17.17 -6.59 -6.76
N LYS A 143 -17.31 -7.24 -7.92
CA LYS A 143 -18.33 -8.26 -8.15
C LYS A 143 -18.03 -9.56 -7.42
N ARG A 144 -16.80 -9.73 -6.92
CA ARG A 144 -16.31 -10.91 -6.21
C ARG A 144 -16.02 -10.65 -4.74
N THR A 145 -16.27 -9.44 -4.24
CA THR A 145 -15.99 -9.02 -2.87
C THR A 145 -17.28 -8.79 -2.10
N ILE A 146 -17.28 -9.19 -0.84
CA ILE A 146 -18.32 -8.87 0.13
C ILE A 146 -17.76 -7.95 1.22
N PHE A 147 -18.66 -7.18 1.81
CA PHE A 147 -18.43 -6.47 3.05
C PHE A 147 -19.00 -7.29 4.20
N VAL A 148 -18.23 -7.43 5.27
CA VAL A 148 -18.63 -8.11 6.50
C VAL A 148 -18.51 -7.11 7.64
N GLY A 149 -19.64 -6.71 8.21
CA GLY A 149 -19.73 -5.79 9.34
C GLY A 149 -20.24 -6.48 10.61
N ASN A 150 -20.29 -5.70 11.69
CA ASN A 150 -20.71 -6.14 13.02
C ASN A 150 -19.89 -7.32 13.59
N LEU A 151 -18.60 -7.39 13.24
CA LEU A 151 -17.72 -8.42 13.80
C LEU A 151 -17.42 -8.10 15.26
N LYS A 152 -16.87 -9.07 16.00
CA LYS A 152 -16.26 -8.83 17.30
C LYS A 152 -14.82 -8.35 17.07
N HIS A 153 -14.30 -7.49 17.93
CA HIS A 153 -12.91 -7.02 17.82
C HIS A 153 -11.90 -8.18 17.94
N SER A 154 -12.27 -9.25 18.64
CA SER A 154 -11.48 -10.47 18.74
C SER A 154 -11.59 -11.38 17.50
N THR A 155 -12.49 -11.09 16.57
CA THR A 155 -12.68 -11.91 15.37
C THR A 155 -11.41 -11.84 14.53
N THR A 156 -10.83 -13.01 14.27
CA THR A 156 -9.60 -13.12 13.50
C THR A 156 -9.90 -13.40 12.04
N GLU A 157 -8.94 -13.07 11.16
CA GLU A 157 -8.99 -13.43 9.74
C GLU A 157 -9.24 -14.95 9.54
N LYS A 158 -8.71 -15.78 10.45
CA LYS A 158 -8.89 -17.23 10.43
C LYS A 158 -10.36 -17.62 10.60
N ALA A 159 -11.08 -17.01 11.54
CA ALA A 159 -12.50 -17.30 11.79
C ALA A 159 -13.37 -16.89 10.58
N LEU A 160 -13.09 -15.73 9.98
CA LEU A 160 -13.76 -15.31 8.74
C LEU A 160 -13.48 -16.30 7.60
N ARG A 161 -12.23 -16.74 7.44
CA ARG A 161 -11.86 -17.71 6.42
C ARG A 161 -12.60 -19.04 6.61
N GLU A 162 -12.77 -19.50 7.85
CA GLU A 162 -13.49 -20.74 8.15
C GLU A 162 -14.98 -20.63 7.75
N ILE A 163 -15.69 -19.58 8.18
CA ILE A 163 -17.11 -19.40 7.83
C ILE A 163 -17.33 -19.28 6.33
N PHE A 164 -16.53 -18.45 5.64
CA PHE A 164 -16.72 -18.18 4.22
C PHE A 164 -16.07 -19.22 3.29
N SER A 165 -15.29 -20.17 3.83
CA SER A 165 -14.67 -21.24 3.03
C SER A 165 -15.70 -22.10 2.30
N ASN A 166 -16.87 -22.31 2.91
CA ASN A 166 -17.98 -23.09 2.34
C ASN A 166 -18.65 -22.38 1.14
N CYS A 167 -18.55 -21.04 1.06
CA CYS A 167 -19.12 -20.27 -0.05
C CYS A 167 -18.24 -20.34 -1.30
N GLY A 168 -16.93 -20.51 -1.14
CA GLY A 168 -16.00 -20.65 -2.26
C GLY A 168 -14.56 -20.33 -1.89
N ILE A 169 -13.68 -20.42 -2.90
CA ILE A 169 -12.25 -20.17 -2.72
C ILE A 169 -12.02 -18.67 -2.48
N ILE A 170 -11.50 -18.35 -1.30
CA ILE A 170 -11.16 -16.99 -0.89
C ILE A 170 -9.81 -16.61 -1.48
N ASP A 171 -9.76 -15.46 -2.13
CA ASP A 171 -8.54 -14.87 -2.69
C ASP A 171 -7.79 -14.08 -1.59
N TYR A 172 -8.46 -13.13 -0.94
CA TYR A 172 -7.90 -12.41 0.20
C TYR A 172 -8.98 -11.93 1.17
N ILE A 173 -8.58 -11.70 2.43
CA ILE A 173 -9.40 -11.06 3.46
C ILE A 173 -8.67 -9.82 3.96
N ARG A 174 -9.35 -8.68 3.99
CA ARG A 174 -8.85 -7.43 4.57
C ARG A 174 -9.68 -7.10 5.79
N CYS A 175 -9.11 -7.31 6.97
CA CYS A 175 -9.71 -6.84 8.22
C CYS A 175 -9.40 -5.34 8.39
N LEU A 176 -10.43 -4.54 8.67
CA LEU A 176 -10.30 -3.15 9.04
C LEU A 176 -10.44 -3.07 10.56
N ASN A 177 -9.30 -3.00 11.22
CA ASN A 177 -9.24 -2.73 12.65
C ASN A 177 -8.79 -1.28 12.76
N GLU A 178 -9.71 -0.39 13.11
CA GLU A 178 -9.38 0.97 13.50
C GLU A 178 -9.05 0.93 14.99
N ASP A 179 -7.89 1.49 15.38
CA ASP A 179 -7.33 1.38 16.74
C ASP A 179 -8.19 2.09 17.81
N ASP A 180 -9.23 2.83 17.40
CA ASP A 180 -10.21 3.39 18.30
C ASP A 180 -11.26 2.33 18.67
N TYR A 181 -11.24 1.95 19.95
CA TYR A 181 -12.09 1.00 20.68
C TYR A 181 -13.62 1.16 20.51
N SER A 182 -14.11 2.03 19.62
CA SER A 182 -15.53 2.23 19.30
C SER A 182 -15.92 1.86 17.87
N ALA A 183 -14.95 1.61 16.97
CA ALA A 183 -15.23 1.31 15.57
C ALA A 183 -15.55 -0.18 15.39
N GLN A 184 -16.78 -0.44 14.91
CA GLN A 184 -17.26 -1.76 14.52
C GLN A 184 -16.22 -2.47 13.64
N SER A 185 -15.68 -3.59 14.10
CA SER A 185 -14.78 -4.43 13.32
C SER A 185 -15.46 -4.82 12.00
N MET A 186 -14.88 -4.36 10.91
CA MET A 186 -15.34 -4.57 9.54
C MET A 186 -14.28 -5.37 8.78
N ALA A 187 -14.71 -6.14 7.79
CA ALA A 187 -13.80 -6.84 6.91
C ALA A 187 -14.33 -6.86 5.48
N TYR A 188 -13.40 -6.99 4.54
CA TYR A 188 -13.70 -7.31 3.16
C TYR A 188 -13.17 -8.70 2.83
N VAL A 189 -14.02 -9.53 2.23
CA VAL A 189 -13.63 -10.86 1.76
C VAL A 189 -13.77 -10.87 0.25
N CYS A 190 -12.66 -11.06 -0.45
CA CYS A 190 -12.63 -11.23 -1.90
C CYS A 190 -12.52 -12.71 -2.24
N PHE A 191 -13.42 -13.18 -3.10
CA PHE A 191 -13.43 -14.55 -3.61
C PHE A 191 -12.80 -14.65 -5.00
N LYS A 192 -12.32 -15.84 -5.37
CA LYS A 192 -11.88 -16.11 -6.74
C LYS A 192 -13.02 -16.13 -7.74
N SER A 193 -14.24 -16.48 -7.31
CA SER A 193 -15.42 -16.56 -8.18
C SER A 193 -16.53 -15.62 -7.70
N PRO A 194 -17.22 -14.88 -8.61
CA PRO A 194 -18.38 -14.08 -8.24
C PRO A 194 -19.56 -14.93 -7.75
N GLY A 195 -19.62 -16.22 -8.11
CA GLY A 195 -20.67 -17.12 -7.61
C GLY A 195 -20.64 -17.29 -6.08
N ALA A 196 -19.45 -17.21 -5.47
CA ALA A 196 -19.27 -17.31 -4.03
C ALA A 196 -19.91 -16.13 -3.28
N VAL A 197 -20.00 -14.96 -3.91
CA VAL A 197 -20.64 -13.77 -3.30
C VAL A 197 -22.12 -14.03 -3.05
N ARG A 198 -22.82 -14.71 -3.96
CA ARG A 198 -24.24 -15.03 -3.77
C ARG A 198 -24.45 -15.93 -2.55
N LEU A 199 -23.63 -16.98 -2.43
CA LEU A 199 -23.68 -17.90 -1.29
C LEU A 199 -23.30 -17.20 0.02
N ALA A 200 -22.32 -16.30 -0.02
CA ALA A 200 -21.90 -15.57 1.17
C ALA A 200 -22.97 -14.57 1.67
N LEU A 201 -23.79 -14.01 0.78
CA LEU A 201 -24.93 -13.17 1.17
C LEU A 201 -26.00 -13.94 1.93
N GLU A 202 -26.13 -15.25 1.71
CA GLU A 202 -27.04 -16.12 2.47
C GLU A 202 -26.57 -16.34 3.91
N LEU A 203 -25.28 -16.08 4.19
CA LEU A 203 -24.73 -16.09 5.56
C LEU A 203 -24.92 -14.76 6.31
N ASN A 204 -25.66 -13.82 5.75
CA ASN A 204 -26.05 -12.60 6.47
C ASN A 204 -26.85 -12.96 7.73
N GLU A 205 -26.58 -12.28 8.84
CA GLU A 205 -27.18 -12.52 10.17
C GLU A 205 -26.87 -13.89 10.78
N THR A 206 -25.79 -14.55 10.34
CA THR A 206 -25.28 -15.73 11.05
C THR A 206 -24.46 -15.34 12.29
N ILE A 207 -24.40 -16.22 13.29
CA ILE A 207 -23.66 -15.96 14.53
C ILE A 207 -22.18 -16.32 14.34
N LEU A 208 -21.30 -15.34 14.51
CA LEU A 208 -19.85 -15.51 14.63
C LEU A 208 -19.36 -14.80 15.90
N ASP A 209 -18.61 -15.52 16.73
CA ASP A 209 -18.08 -14.99 17.99
C ASP A 209 -19.16 -14.30 18.87
N GLU A 210 -20.33 -14.93 19.01
CA GLU A 210 -21.48 -14.44 19.80
C GLU A 210 -22.19 -13.20 19.22
N ARG A 211 -21.85 -12.78 17.99
CA ARG A 211 -22.47 -11.65 17.31
C ARG A 211 -23.03 -12.05 15.95
N LEU A 212 -24.14 -11.42 15.57
CA LEU A 212 -24.70 -11.58 14.22
C LEU A 212 -23.86 -10.80 13.22
N ILE A 213 -23.28 -11.47 12.24
CA ILE A 213 -22.51 -10.79 11.19
C ILE A 213 -23.44 -10.13 10.19
N ARG A 214 -23.03 -8.97 9.68
CA ARG A 214 -23.73 -8.29 8.58
C ARG A 214 -22.97 -8.51 7.29
N VAL A 215 -23.53 -9.24 6.34
CA VAL A 215 -22.91 -9.50 5.03
C VAL A 215 -23.62 -8.70 3.95
N GLU A 216 -22.87 -7.85 3.25
CA GLU A 216 -23.39 -7.02 2.17
C GLU A 216 -22.53 -7.14 0.92
N ARG A 217 -23.11 -6.79 -0.23
CA ARG A 217 -22.31 -6.62 -1.45
C ARG A 217 -21.33 -5.47 -1.26
N TYR A 218 -20.11 -5.67 -1.72
CA TYR A 218 -19.11 -4.62 -1.67
C TYR A 218 -19.51 -3.42 -2.54
N ASN A 219 -19.46 -2.22 -1.97
CA ASN A 219 -19.75 -0.98 -2.68
C ASN A 219 -18.50 -0.10 -2.75
N ILE A 220 -18.08 0.23 -3.98
CA ILE A 220 -16.93 1.10 -4.26
C ILE A 220 -17.05 2.47 -3.61
N THR A 221 -18.26 3.03 -3.43
CA THR A 221 -18.40 4.42 -2.99
C THR A 221 -17.78 4.70 -1.62
N LYS A 222 -17.69 3.69 -0.75
CA LYS A 222 -17.03 3.80 0.57
C LYS A 222 -15.50 3.68 0.51
N LEU A 223 -14.91 3.05 -0.52
CA LEU A 223 -13.45 2.93 -0.70
C LEU A 223 -12.87 3.90 -1.75
N GLY A 224 -13.70 4.39 -2.67
CA GLY A 224 -13.32 5.30 -3.76
C GLY A 224 -12.80 6.66 -3.28
N ALA A 225 -13.09 7.04 -2.03
CA ALA A 225 -12.48 8.20 -1.39
C ALA A 225 -10.97 8.01 -1.15
N GLU A 226 -10.48 6.79 -0.92
CA GLU A 226 -9.04 6.51 -0.87
C GLU A 226 -8.43 6.49 -2.27
N ILE A 227 -9.10 5.88 -3.24
CA ILE A 227 -8.61 5.79 -4.63
C ILE A 227 -8.41 7.20 -5.24
N LYS A 228 -9.38 8.11 -5.07
CA LYS A 228 -9.24 9.52 -5.48
C LYS A 228 -8.08 10.24 -4.78
N LYS A 229 -7.73 9.86 -3.54
CA LYS A 229 -6.56 10.42 -2.84
C LYS A 229 -5.25 9.93 -3.49
N TYR A 230 -5.18 8.67 -3.91
CA TYR A 230 -4.02 8.14 -4.64
C TYR A 230 -3.87 8.77 -6.03
N GLU A 231 -4.95 8.88 -6.81
CA GLU A 231 -4.97 9.59 -8.10
C GLU A 231 -4.50 11.04 -7.95
N ASN A 232 -5.05 11.79 -7.00
CA ASN A 232 -4.63 13.17 -6.73
C ASN A 232 -3.17 13.29 -6.24
N LYS A 233 -2.66 12.30 -5.51
CA LYS A 233 -1.28 12.30 -4.99
C LYS A 233 -0.28 11.96 -6.09
N ASP A 234 -0.67 11.14 -7.06
CA ASP A 234 0.14 10.79 -8.22
C ASP A 234 0.06 11.86 -9.31
N GLU A 235 -1.09 12.51 -9.53
CA GLU A 235 -1.18 13.74 -10.34
C GLU A 235 -0.30 14.85 -9.77
N LYS A 236 -0.28 15.04 -8.44
CA LYS A 236 0.64 15.99 -7.79
C LYS A 236 2.11 15.57 -7.89
N ARG A 237 2.43 14.28 -8.04
CA ARG A 237 3.80 13.78 -8.23
C ARG A 237 4.27 13.86 -9.68
N ASN A 238 3.35 13.75 -10.64
CA ASN A 238 3.61 13.74 -12.08
C ASN A 238 3.28 15.05 -12.79
N LYS A 239 2.67 16.05 -12.12
CA LYS A 239 2.48 17.38 -12.70
C LYS A 239 3.85 18.02 -12.97
N PRO A 240 4.12 18.48 -14.21
CA PRO A 240 5.17 19.46 -14.43
C PRO A 240 4.85 20.66 -13.54
N LEU A 241 5.82 21.13 -12.76
CA LEU A 241 5.67 22.42 -12.08
C LEU A 241 5.51 23.46 -13.19
N GLU A 242 4.31 24.03 -13.30
CA GLU A 242 4.11 25.26 -14.07
C GLU A 242 5.13 26.26 -13.53
N LYS A 243 6.00 26.72 -14.43
CA LYS A 243 6.93 27.79 -14.11
C LYS A 243 6.06 29.04 -13.96
N ASP A 244 5.66 29.33 -12.72
CA ASP A 244 5.09 30.63 -12.40
C ASP A 244 6.06 31.70 -12.91
N GLY A 245 5.52 32.56 -13.76
CA GLY A 245 6.26 33.46 -14.63
C GLY A 245 7.31 34.29 -13.90
N GLU A 246 8.45 34.45 -14.57
CA GLU A 246 9.43 35.48 -14.24
C GLU A 246 8.77 36.86 -14.37
N PRO A 247 8.92 37.76 -13.38
CA PRO A 247 8.90 39.19 -13.63
C PRO A 247 10.24 39.68 -14.21
#